data_AF-X0WE44-F1
#
_entry.id   AF-X0WE44-F1
#
_cell.length_a   1.000
_cell.length_b   1.000
_cell.length_c   1.000
_cell.angle_alpha   90.00
_cell.angle_beta   90.00
_cell.angle_gamma   90.00
#
_symmetry.space_group_name_H-M   'P 1'
#
loop_
_entity.id
_entity.type
_entity.pdbx_description
1 polymer ?
#
loop_
_entity_poly.entity_id
_entity_poly.type
_entity_poly.pdbx_seq_one_letter_code
_entity_poly.pdbx_strand_id
1 'polypeptide(L)'
;VRENLLLGNILEDKWEDILKSPIYNRFGKEKSNWHLSCDSCPFINLCHGDCQKFRIGNLQSSNGLSVLCKGWKKFYTHALPRFKIVAEKIRSGQEITSMVQIKSKKVGRNSPCPCGSGKKYKNCCMR
;
A
#
# COMPACT_ATOMS: atom_id res chain seq x y z
N VAL A 1 -18.19 19.98 10.38
CA VAL A 1 -17.95 18.54 10.12
C VAL A 1 -19.00 18.06 9.13
N ARG A 2 -18.72 17.09 8.26
CA ARG A 2 -19.77 16.52 7.38
C ARG A 2 -20.68 15.66 8.23
N GLU A 3 -21.98 15.97 8.28
CA GLU A 3 -22.95 15.28 9.15
C GLU A 3 -22.97 13.77 8.91
N ASN A 4 -22.89 13.34 7.66
CA ASN A 4 -22.91 11.92 7.28
C ASN A 4 -21.64 11.12 7.66
N LEU A 5 -20.59 11.80 8.17
CA LEU A 5 -19.34 11.20 8.65
C LEU A 5 -19.07 11.50 10.13
N LEU A 6 -19.94 12.26 10.80
CA LEU A 6 -19.81 12.59 12.22
C LEU A 6 -20.11 11.33 13.05
N LEU A 7 -19.19 10.96 13.93
CA LEU A 7 -19.36 9.80 14.82
C LEU A 7 -19.87 10.18 16.21
N GLY A 8 -19.70 11.45 16.60
CA GLY A 8 -20.03 11.95 17.93
C GLY A 8 -19.05 13.03 18.41
N ASN A 9 -19.13 13.36 19.69
CA ASN A 9 -18.29 14.29 20.43
C ASN A 9 -17.66 13.58 21.63
N ILE A 10 -16.34 13.62 21.75
CA ILE A 10 -15.59 12.90 22.79
C ILE A 10 -15.88 13.37 24.23
N LEU A 11 -16.47 14.56 24.40
CA LEU A 11 -16.85 15.10 25.71
C LEU A 11 -18.29 14.70 26.12
N GLU A 12 -19.11 14.27 25.17
CA GLU A 12 -20.54 14.03 25.35
C GLU A 12 -20.89 12.55 25.16
N ASP A 13 -20.22 11.87 24.22
CA ASP A 13 -20.50 10.50 23.83
C ASP A 13 -19.49 9.51 24.40
N LYS A 14 -19.96 8.29 24.69
CA LYS A 14 -19.10 7.18 25.12
C LYS A 14 -18.33 6.59 23.94
N TRP A 15 -17.09 6.19 24.19
CA TRP A 15 -16.24 5.54 23.19
C TRP A 15 -16.85 4.27 22.61
N GLU A 16 -17.53 3.47 23.44
CA GLU A 16 -18.15 2.21 23.02
C GLU A 16 -19.29 2.46 22.01
N ASP A 17 -20.04 3.55 22.20
CA ASP A 17 -21.15 3.91 21.33
C ASP A 17 -20.63 4.44 19.98
N ILE A 18 -19.56 5.25 20.00
CA ILE A 18 -18.84 5.72 18.81
C ILE A 18 -18.33 4.53 17.98
N LEU A 19 -17.68 3.55 18.62
CA LEU A 19 -17.13 2.35 17.96
C LEU A 19 -18.21 1.43 17.41
N LYS A 20 -19.36 1.33 18.07
CA LYS A 20 -20.50 0.53 17.60
C LYS A 20 -21.36 1.25 16.57
N SER A 21 -21.12 2.54 16.32
CA SER A 21 -21.94 3.34 15.42
C SER A 21 -22.02 2.72 14.00
N PRO A 22 -23.19 2.81 13.32
CA PRO A 22 -23.35 2.33 11.96
C PRO A 22 -22.38 3.00 10.97
N ILE A 23 -22.05 4.28 11.19
CA ILE A 23 -21.13 5.05 10.33
C ILE A 23 -19.72 4.48 10.41
N TYR A 24 -19.19 4.25 11.63
CA TYR A 24 -17.87 3.66 11.84
C TYR A 24 -17.78 2.26 11.23
N ASN A 25 -18.78 1.41 11.51
CA ASN A 25 -18.83 0.04 11.00
C ASN A 25 -18.92 -0.01 9.47
N ARG A 26 -19.75 0.84 8.84
CA ARG A 26 -19.85 0.92 7.38
C ARG A 26 -18.52 1.34 6.75
N PHE A 27 -17.87 2.37 7.29
CA PHE A 27 -16.56 2.82 6.81
C PHE A 27 -15.49 1.72 6.95
N GLY A 28 -15.51 0.97 8.06
CA GLY A 28 -14.63 -0.17 8.30
C GLY A 28 -14.83 -1.30 7.30
N LYS A 29 -16.07 -1.69 7.02
CA LYS A 29 -16.41 -2.76 6.06
C LYS A 29 -15.95 -2.46 4.64
N GLU A 30 -15.93 -1.19 4.24
CA GLU A 30 -15.41 -0.79 2.93
C GLU A 30 -13.90 -1.09 2.76
N LYS A 31 -13.14 -1.36 3.84
CA LYS A 31 -11.70 -1.63 3.73
C LYS A 31 -11.43 -2.94 3.01
N SER A 32 -12.29 -3.94 3.23
CA SER A 32 -12.28 -5.23 2.54
C SER A 32 -12.99 -5.21 1.18
N ASN A 33 -13.67 -4.13 0.83
CA ASN A 33 -14.34 -3.95 -0.45
C ASN A 33 -13.36 -3.38 -1.50
N TRP A 34 -12.40 -4.17 -1.95
CA TRP A 34 -11.42 -3.77 -2.97
C TRP A 34 -11.88 -4.14 -4.40
N HIS A 35 -11.19 -3.58 -5.39
CA HIS A 35 -11.46 -3.83 -6.81
C HIS A 35 -11.22 -5.30 -7.18
N LEU A 36 -12.07 -5.89 -8.03
CA LEU A 36 -12.00 -7.32 -8.43
C LEU A 36 -10.64 -7.75 -9.00
N SER A 37 -9.92 -6.85 -9.68
CA SER A 37 -8.57 -7.15 -10.19
C SER A 37 -7.52 -7.38 -9.08
N CYS A 38 -7.85 -7.05 -7.82
CA CYS A 38 -7.01 -7.33 -6.67
C CYS A 38 -7.07 -8.80 -6.23
N ASP A 39 -8.14 -9.53 -6.55
CA ASP A 39 -8.34 -10.92 -6.09
C ASP A 39 -7.27 -11.87 -6.63
N SER A 40 -6.77 -11.62 -7.85
CA SER A 40 -5.68 -12.37 -8.48
C SER A 40 -4.32 -11.68 -8.37
N CYS A 41 -4.21 -10.56 -7.62
CA CYS A 41 -2.97 -9.80 -7.54
C CYS A 41 -1.97 -10.48 -6.57
N PRO A 42 -0.72 -10.75 -6.99
CA PRO A 42 0.26 -11.42 -6.12
C PRO A 42 0.68 -10.60 -4.88
N PHE A 43 0.31 -9.31 -4.83
CA PHE A 43 0.64 -8.40 -3.73
C PHE A 43 -0.56 -8.05 -2.84
N ILE A 44 -1.72 -8.70 -3.00
CA ILE A 44 -2.92 -8.39 -2.20
C ILE A 44 -2.66 -8.55 -0.69
N ASN A 45 -1.92 -9.58 -0.30
CA ASN A 45 -1.56 -9.83 1.12
C ASN A 45 -0.56 -8.84 1.71
N LEU A 46 -0.09 -7.87 0.92
CA LEU A 46 0.76 -6.77 1.39
C LEU A 46 0.01 -5.44 1.32
N CYS A 47 -0.73 -5.21 0.23
CA CYS A 47 -1.36 -3.93 -0.07
C CYS A 47 -2.80 -3.82 0.45
N HIS A 48 -3.53 -4.94 0.52
CA HIS A 48 -4.96 -5.00 0.90
C HIS A 48 -5.85 -4.02 0.11
N GLY A 49 -5.55 -3.81 -1.17
CA GLY A 49 -6.28 -2.86 -2.02
C GLY A 49 -5.93 -1.38 -1.81
N ASP A 50 -4.92 -1.07 -0.97
CA ASP A 50 -4.51 0.29 -0.57
C ASP A 50 -5.57 1.01 0.28
N CYS A 51 -5.24 2.21 0.76
CA CYS A 51 -6.18 3.06 1.49
C CYS A 51 -7.37 3.47 0.61
N GLN A 52 -8.59 3.41 1.17
CA GLN A 52 -9.85 3.83 0.52
C GLN A 52 -9.75 5.23 -0.10
N LYS A 53 -9.01 6.15 0.53
CA LYS A 53 -8.75 7.51 0.03
C LYS A 53 -8.12 7.52 -1.38
N PHE A 54 -7.31 6.53 -1.72
CA PHE A 54 -6.63 6.43 -3.02
C PHE A 54 -7.40 5.59 -4.04
N ARG A 55 -8.48 4.91 -3.61
CA ARG A 55 -9.39 4.13 -4.47
C ARG A 55 -10.41 5.04 -5.15
N ILE A 56 -9.90 6.04 -5.87
CA ILE A 56 -10.70 7.10 -6.51
C ILE A 56 -11.36 6.50 -7.76
N GLY A 57 -12.50 5.85 -7.56
CA GLY A 57 -13.36 5.33 -8.62
C GLY A 57 -14.68 6.09 -8.65
N ASN A 58 -15.66 5.60 -7.89
CA ASN A 58 -16.98 6.20 -7.78
C ASN A 58 -17.07 7.00 -6.46
N LEU A 59 -17.70 8.17 -6.47
CA LEU A 59 -17.92 8.99 -5.25
C LEU A 59 -18.70 8.22 -4.16
N GLN A 60 -19.39 7.15 -4.55
CA GLN A 60 -20.25 6.34 -3.69
C GLN A 60 -19.60 5.05 -3.16
N SER A 61 -18.44 4.63 -3.66
CA SER A 61 -17.82 3.37 -3.25
C SER A 61 -16.30 3.41 -3.29
N SER A 62 -15.67 2.76 -2.30
CA SER A 62 -14.23 2.59 -2.24
C SER A 62 -13.75 1.36 -3.02
N ASN A 63 -14.57 0.76 -3.89
CA ASN A 63 -14.19 -0.40 -4.69
C ASN A 63 -13.34 -0.07 -5.92
N GLY A 64 -12.99 1.20 -6.13
CA GLY A 64 -12.11 1.64 -7.20
C GLY A 64 -10.69 1.06 -7.06
N LEU A 65 -9.99 0.90 -8.19
CA LEU A 65 -8.58 0.56 -8.15
C LEU A 65 -7.78 1.75 -7.63
N SER A 66 -6.84 1.52 -6.70
CA SER A 66 -5.98 2.60 -6.21
C SER A 66 -5.20 3.27 -7.34
N VAL A 67 -5.19 4.60 -7.36
CA VAL A 67 -4.36 5.40 -8.29
C VAL A 67 -2.86 5.12 -8.10
N LEU A 68 -2.46 4.60 -6.94
CA LEU A 68 -1.08 4.23 -6.61
C LEU A 68 -0.76 2.77 -6.96
N CYS A 69 -1.72 1.97 -7.43
CA CYS A 69 -1.56 0.53 -7.66
C CYS A 69 -0.33 0.19 -8.54
N LYS A 70 -0.10 0.94 -9.62
CA LYS A 70 1.08 0.74 -10.49
C LYS A 70 2.39 1.00 -9.74
N GLY A 71 2.42 2.02 -8.89
CA GLY A 71 3.56 2.36 -8.04
C GLY A 71 3.85 1.28 -7.01
N TRP A 72 2.82 0.79 -6.32
CA TRP A 72 2.92 -0.30 -5.36
C TRP A 72 3.47 -1.59 -6.00
N LYS A 73 2.94 -1.99 -7.17
CA LYS A 73 3.45 -3.16 -7.90
C LYS A 73 4.94 -3.01 -8.21
N LYS A 74 5.37 -1.85 -8.70
CA LYS A 74 6.78 -1.57 -8.98
C LYS A 74 7.65 -1.62 -7.72
N PHE A 75 7.17 -1.02 -6.63
CA PHE A 75 7.87 -1.04 -5.34
C PHE A 75 8.05 -2.46 -4.82
N TYR A 76 6.98 -3.26 -4.76
CA TYR A 76 7.05 -4.63 -4.26
C TYR A 76 7.94 -5.51 -5.13
N THR A 77 7.83 -5.45 -6.46
CA THR A 77 8.73 -6.19 -7.35
C THR A 77 10.20 -5.88 -7.08
N HIS A 78 10.53 -4.62 -6.76
CA HIS A 78 11.91 -4.21 -6.48
C HIS A 78 12.37 -4.54 -5.05
N ALA A 79 11.55 -4.23 -4.05
CA ALA A 79 11.95 -4.18 -2.66
C ALA A 79 11.65 -5.47 -1.90
N LEU A 80 10.62 -6.23 -2.30
CA LEU A 80 10.16 -7.41 -1.57
C LEU A 80 11.24 -8.49 -1.38
N PRO A 81 12.10 -8.81 -2.37
CA PRO A 81 13.19 -9.79 -2.16
C PRO A 81 14.12 -9.40 -1.00
N ARG A 82 14.37 -8.10 -0.82
CA ARG A 82 15.23 -7.59 0.26
C ARG A 82 14.53 -7.64 1.61
N PHE A 83 13.26 -7.24 1.65
CA PHE A 83 12.45 -7.33 2.86
C PHE A 83 12.28 -8.77 3.35
N LYS A 84 12.21 -9.76 2.44
CA LYS A 84 12.17 -11.19 2.81
C LYS A 84 13.41 -11.61 3.59
N ILE A 85 14.61 -11.22 3.14
CA ILE A 85 15.87 -11.50 3.85
C ILE A 85 15.85 -10.88 5.24
N VAL A 86 15.41 -9.62 5.35
CA VAL A 86 15.31 -8.93 6.65
C VAL A 86 14.32 -9.65 7.57
N ALA A 87 13.13 -10.00 7.06
CA ALA A 87 12.10 -10.71 7.81
C ALA A 87 12.54 -12.11 8.25
N GLU A 88 13.33 -12.83 7.45
CA GLU A 88 13.92 -14.11 7.81
C GLU A 88 14.93 -13.97 8.95
N LYS A 89 15.82 -12.98 8.90
CA LYS A 89 16.79 -12.71 9.97
C LYS A 89 16.11 -12.36 11.30
N ILE A 90 15.07 -11.54 11.26
CA ILE A 90 14.29 -11.20 12.47
C ILE A 90 13.64 -12.46 13.03
N ARG A 91 13.03 -13.30 12.17
CA ARG A 91 12.38 -14.55 12.61
C ARG A 91 13.37 -15.59 13.15
N SER A 92 14.61 -15.61 12.67
CA SER A 92 15.65 -16.50 13.18
C SER A 92 16.36 -15.96 14.43
N GLY A 93 15.94 -14.80 14.97
CA GLY A 93 16.55 -14.21 16.16
C GLY A 93 17.96 -13.66 15.95
N GLN A 94 18.39 -13.47 14.69
CA GLN A 94 19.68 -12.85 14.41
C GLN A 94 19.60 -11.33 14.67
N GLU A 95 20.49 -10.83 15.52
CA GLU A 95 20.62 -9.38 15.71
C GLU A 95 21.02 -8.70 14.39
N ILE A 96 20.28 -7.66 14.01
CA ILE A 96 20.62 -6.81 12.87
C ILE A 96 21.67 -5.78 13.32
N THR A 97 22.86 -6.25 13.69
CA THR A 97 23.94 -5.38 14.21
C THR A 97 24.69 -4.62 13.13
N SER A 98 24.56 -5.02 11.86
CA SER A 98 25.16 -4.32 10.72
C SER A 98 24.11 -4.06 9.64
N MET A 99 24.24 -2.92 8.96
CA MET A 99 23.44 -2.64 7.76
C MET A 99 23.58 -3.83 6.82
N VAL A 100 22.48 -4.50 6.51
CA VAL A 100 22.50 -5.60 5.54
C VAL A 100 23.08 -5.03 4.25
N GLN A 101 24.35 -5.36 3.95
CA GLN A 101 25.02 -4.90 2.73
C GLN A 101 24.45 -5.67 1.55
N ILE A 102 23.28 -5.23 1.10
CA ILE A 102 22.64 -5.79 -0.08
C ILE A 102 23.34 -5.17 -1.29
N LYS A 103 24.24 -5.94 -1.92
CA LYS A 103 24.85 -5.58 -3.20
C LYS A 103 23.73 -5.38 -4.23
N SER A 104 23.30 -4.14 -4.42
CA SER A 104 22.35 -3.79 -5.48
C SER A 104 23.13 -3.60 -6.78
N LYS A 105 22.68 -4.26 -7.85
CA LYS A 105 23.24 -4.03 -9.18
C LYS A 105 22.90 -2.59 -9.56
N LYS A 106 23.90 -1.71 -9.62
CA LYS A 106 23.71 -0.32 -10.04
C LYS A 106 23.11 -0.32 -11.46
N VAL A 107 22.00 0.37 -11.64
CA VAL A 107 21.38 0.53 -12.96
C VAL A 107 22.24 1.49 -13.78
N GLY A 108 22.80 1.00 -14.88
CA GLY A 108 23.64 1.81 -15.75
C GLY A 108 22.83 2.90 -16.46
N ARG A 109 23.45 4.06 -16.70
CA ARG A 109 22.84 5.22 -17.36
C ARG A 109 22.12 4.88 -18.68
N ASN A 110 22.67 3.96 -19.46
CA ASN A 110 22.13 3.53 -20.76
C ASN A 110 21.29 2.23 -20.71
N SER A 111 21.17 1.57 -19.56
CA SER A 111 20.38 0.33 -19.41
C SER A 111 18.88 0.61 -19.60
N PRO A 112 18.06 -0.42 -19.93
CA PRO A 112 16.60 -0.30 -19.89
C PRO A 112 16.12 0.21 -18.54
N CYS A 113 15.17 1.14 -18.54
CA CYS A 113 14.68 1.74 -17.31
C CYS A 113 13.89 0.72 -16.48
N PRO A 114 14.18 0.55 -15.17
CA PRO A 114 13.50 -0.42 -14.31
C PRO A 114 12.02 -0.09 -14.04
N CYS A 115 11.49 1.01 -14.57
CA CYS A 115 10.05 1.30 -14.54
C CYS A 115 9.25 0.60 -15.63
N GLY A 116 9.91 -0.09 -16.58
CA GLY A 116 9.23 -0.78 -17.68
C GLY A 116 8.76 0.14 -18.81
N SER A 117 9.24 1.39 -18.88
CA SER A 117 8.84 2.34 -19.93
C SER A 117 9.41 2.06 -21.32
N GLY A 118 10.30 1.06 -21.45
CA GLY A 118 11.07 0.81 -22.67
C GLY A 118 12.18 1.83 -22.97
N LYS A 119 12.27 2.93 -22.21
CA LYS A 119 13.30 3.97 -22.41
C LYS A 119 14.62 3.61 -21.71
N LYS A 120 15.74 4.18 -22.17
CA LYS A 120 17.02 4.15 -21.43
C LYS A 120 16.87 4.89 -20.08
N TYR A 121 17.54 4.41 -19.04
CA TYR A 121 17.40 4.94 -17.67
C TYR A 121 17.65 6.47 -17.60
N LYS A 122 18.68 6.97 -18.28
CA LYS A 122 19.00 8.41 -18.41
C LYS A 122 17.89 9.29 -18.97
N ASN A 123 17.01 8.72 -19.78
CA ASN A 123 15.92 9.43 -20.44
C ASN A 123 14.57 9.19 -19.74
N CYS A 124 14.57 8.60 -18.53
CA CYS A 124 13.36 8.21 -17.82
C CYS A 124 13.41 8.50 -16.31
N CYS A 125 13.90 7.58 -15.48
CA CYS A 125 13.87 7.69 -14.01
C CYS A 125 15.17 8.20 -13.39
N MET A 126 16.14 8.63 -14.20
CA MET A 126 17.40 9.27 -13.75
C MET A 126 17.33 10.80 -13.88
N ARG A 127 16.12 11.35 -13.87
CA ARG A 127 15.89 12.81 -13.82
C ARG A 127 15.83 13.25 -12.38
#